data_AF-A0A966Y3E1-F1
#
_entry.id   AF-A0A966Y3E1-F1
#
_cell.length_a   1.000
_cell.length_b   1.000
_cell.length_c   1.000
_cell.angle_alpha   90.00
_cell.angle_beta   90.00
_cell.angle_gamma   90.00
#
_symmetry.space_group_name_H-M   'P 1'
#
loop_
_entity.id
_entity.type
_entity.pdbx_description
1 polymer ?
#
loop_
_entity_poly.entity_id
_entity_poly.type
_entity_poly.pdbx_seq_one_letter_code
_entity_poly.pdbx_strand_id
1 'polypeptide(L)'
;MRTAVIGFLADALSVLVFHQLGFFIATELGFLKVQIYNMKPLPPLGVPTIASLAFWGGLWGIAAAFIVPRLPGALGGPLGWVLFAGVVVMLVNWFVVLPIKGLPVGGGWRMPAPVVVPIVYAFWGFGMWLFASALRRTLKWN
;
A
#
# COMPACT_ATOMS: atom_id res chain seq x y z
N MET A 1 3.08 21.29 0.47
CA MET A 1 1.64 20.94 0.51
C MET A 1 1.20 20.11 -0.70
N ARG A 2 1.38 20.58 -1.96
CA ARG A 2 0.95 19.84 -3.17
C ARG A 2 1.43 18.38 -3.25
N THR A 3 2.71 18.12 -3.03
CA THR A 3 3.29 16.76 -3.04
C THR A 3 2.63 15.84 -2.01
N ALA A 4 2.32 16.36 -0.81
CA ALA A 4 1.65 15.59 0.23
C ALA A 4 0.21 15.26 -0.18
N VAL A 5 -0.53 16.22 -0.74
CA VAL A 5 -1.90 15.99 -1.24
C VAL A 5 -1.90 14.94 -2.35
N ILE A 6 -0.99 15.05 -3.32
CA ILE A 6 -0.85 14.05 -4.39
C ILE A 6 -0.54 12.68 -3.81
N GLY A 7 0.48 12.58 -2.94
CA GLY A 7 0.89 11.32 -2.34
C GLY A 7 -0.26 10.66 -1.57
N PHE A 8 -0.93 11.45 -0.74
CA PHE A 8 -2.06 10.98 0.05
C PHE A 8 -3.20 10.44 -0.81
N LEU A 9 -3.67 11.22 -1.79
CA LEU A 9 -4.76 10.82 -2.65
C LEU A 9 -4.38 9.64 -3.55
N ALA A 10 -3.18 9.66 -4.13
CA ALA A 10 -2.71 8.60 -5.00
C ALA A 10 -2.69 7.25 -4.28
N ASP A 11 -2.20 7.23 -3.04
CA ASP A 11 -2.08 5.98 -2.31
C ASP A 11 -3.40 5.55 -1.64
N ALA A 12 -4.20 6.49 -1.13
CA ALA A 12 -5.55 6.16 -0.65
C ALA A 12 -6.37 5.49 -1.76
N LEU A 13 -6.29 5.99 -3.00
CA LEU A 13 -6.92 5.38 -4.17
C LEU A 13 -6.26 4.04 -4.55
N SER A 14 -4.93 3.95 -4.47
CA SER A 14 -4.19 2.71 -4.74
C SER A 14 -4.57 1.58 -3.77
N VAL A 15 -4.80 1.90 -2.50
CA VAL A 15 -5.30 0.93 -1.52
C VAL A 15 -6.65 0.38 -1.95
N LEU A 16 -7.59 1.27 -2.31
CA LEU A 16 -8.94 0.88 -2.68
C LEU A 16 -8.98 0.06 -3.97
N VAL A 17 -8.07 0.31 -4.91
CA VAL A 17 -8.05 -0.37 -6.20
C VAL A 17 -7.04 -1.52 -6.22
N PHE A 18 -5.74 -1.22 -6.20
CA PHE A 18 -4.67 -2.18 -6.47
C PHE A 18 -4.40 -3.11 -5.29
N HIS A 19 -4.37 -2.58 -4.07
CA HIS A 19 -4.16 -3.42 -2.89
C HIS A 19 -5.35 -4.37 -2.67
N GLN A 20 -6.58 -3.87 -2.72
CA GLN A 20 -7.77 -4.74 -2.62
C GLN A 20 -7.82 -5.74 -3.77
N LEU A 21 -7.56 -5.32 -5.02
CA LEU A 21 -7.56 -6.21 -6.17
C LEU A 21 -6.48 -7.30 -6.07
N GLY A 22 -5.28 -6.97 -5.60
CA GLY A 22 -4.22 -7.96 -5.39
C GLY A 22 -4.61 -9.02 -4.36
N PHE A 23 -5.22 -8.62 -3.23
CA PHE A 23 -5.73 -9.57 -2.23
C PHE A 23 -6.98 -10.33 -2.70
N PHE A 24 -7.82 -9.72 -3.53
CA PHE A 24 -8.94 -10.38 -4.19
C PHE A 24 -8.43 -11.51 -5.08
N ILE A 25 -7.52 -11.21 -6.02
CA ILE A 25 -6.92 -12.21 -6.91
C ILE A 25 -6.25 -13.34 -6.10
N ALA A 26 -5.49 -13.00 -5.06
CA ALA A 26 -4.86 -14.00 -4.20
C ALA A 26 -5.89 -14.90 -3.47
N THR A 27 -7.07 -14.37 -3.16
CA THR A 27 -8.15 -15.12 -2.53
C THR A 27 -8.86 -16.02 -3.54
N GLU A 28 -9.18 -15.52 -4.73
CA GLU A 28 -9.79 -16.30 -5.82
C GLU A 28 -8.89 -17.44 -6.30
N LEU A 29 -7.57 -17.25 -6.28
CA LEU A 29 -6.59 -18.30 -6.59
C LEU A 29 -6.35 -19.28 -5.42
N GLY A 30 -7.03 -19.10 -4.29
CA GLY A 30 -6.92 -19.98 -3.12
C GLY A 30 -5.62 -19.84 -2.32
N PHE A 31 -4.81 -18.82 -2.59
CA PHE A 31 -3.54 -18.62 -1.88
C PHE A 31 -3.72 -18.03 -0.48
N LEU A 32 -4.71 -17.14 -0.32
CA LEU A 32 -4.99 -16.47 0.95
C LEU A 32 -6.50 -16.44 1.20
N LYS A 33 -6.89 -16.14 2.44
CA LYS A 33 -8.29 -15.86 2.78
C LYS A 33 -8.37 -14.47 3.40
N VAL A 34 -8.63 -13.47 2.56
CA VAL A 34 -8.66 -12.06 2.97
C VAL A 34 -10.03 -11.45 2.68
N GLN A 35 -10.62 -10.81 3.69
CA GLN A 35 -11.82 -10.01 3.53
C GLN A 35 -11.46 -8.67 2.88
N ILE A 36 -11.76 -8.51 1.60
CA ILE A 36 -11.64 -7.21 0.90
C ILE A 36 -12.77 -6.27 1.31
N TYR A 37 -12.51 -4.96 1.23
CA TYR A 37 -13.47 -3.89 1.60
C TYR A 37 -14.12 -4.09 2.97
N ASN A 38 -13.31 -4.53 3.96
CA ASN A 38 -13.80 -4.83 5.29
C ASN A 38 -14.39 -3.57 5.98
N MET A 39 -15.69 -3.60 6.28
CA MET A 39 -16.42 -2.52 6.94
C MET A 39 -16.46 -2.66 8.47
N LYS A 40 -15.83 -3.71 9.04
CA LYS A 40 -15.76 -3.89 10.49
C LYS A 40 -15.13 -2.64 11.13
N PRO A 41 -15.76 -2.08 12.17
CA PRO A 41 -15.23 -0.91 12.87
C PRO A 41 -13.97 -1.28 13.66
N LEU A 42 -12.98 -0.40 13.64
CA LEU A 42 -11.76 -0.53 14.45
C LEU A 42 -11.81 0.42 15.66
N PRO A 43 -11.49 -0.06 16.88
CA PRO A 43 -11.33 0.83 18.03
C PRO A 43 -10.12 1.77 17.83
N PRO A 44 -10.08 2.92 18.52
CA PRO A 44 -11.11 3.43 19.43
C PRO A 44 -12.23 4.22 18.73
N LEU A 45 -11.98 4.73 17.52
CA LEU A 45 -12.88 5.66 16.83
C LEU A 45 -14.04 5.00 16.07
N GLY A 46 -14.05 3.68 15.95
CA GLY A 46 -15.10 2.94 15.25
C GLY A 46 -15.08 3.09 13.73
N VAL A 47 -13.99 3.62 13.15
CA VAL A 47 -13.87 3.81 11.70
C VAL A 47 -13.83 2.46 10.97
N PRO A 48 -14.45 2.34 9.77
CA PRO A 48 -14.38 1.11 8.98
C PRO A 48 -12.93 0.72 8.67
N THR A 49 -12.63 -0.58 8.73
CA THR A 49 -11.27 -1.10 8.49
C THR A 49 -10.71 -0.64 7.13
N ILE A 50 -11.51 -0.66 6.07
CA ILE A 50 -11.10 -0.21 4.73
C ILE A 50 -10.77 1.29 4.69
N ALA A 51 -11.52 2.12 5.42
CA ALA A 51 -11.26 3.56 5.51
C ALA A 51 -9.97 3.84 6.28
N SER A 52 -9.74 3.12 7.40
CA SER A 52 -8.47 3.20 8.13
C SER A 52 -7.29 2.75 7.26
N LEU A 53 -7.46 1.68 6.48
CA LEU A 53 -6.42 1.17 5.59
C LEU A 53 -6.08 2.19 4.51
N ALA A 54 -7.08 2.79 3.86
CA ALA A 54 -6.88 3.83 2.86
C ALA A 54 -6.21 5.09 3.44
N PHE A 55 -6.56 5.47 4.67
CA PHE A 55 -5.91 6.58 5.37
C PHE A 55 -4.42 6.32 5.64
N TRP A 56 -4.07 5.15 6.20
CA TRP A 56 -2.68 4.78 6.43
C TRP A 56 -1.91 4.60 5.13
N GLY A 57 -2.56 4.08 4.08
CA GLY A 57 -2.05 4.10 2.72
C GLY A 57 -1.70 5.53 2.29
N GLY A 58 -2.63 6.48 2.42
CA GLY A 58 -2.35 7.88 2.12
C GLY A 58 -1.08 8.43 2.81
N LEU A 59 -0.81 8.06 4.07
CA LEU A 59 0.43 8.47 4.75
C LEU A 59 1.69 7.85 4.13
N TRP A 60 1.64 6.58 3.71
CA TRP A 60 2.72 5.95 2.93
C TRP A 60 2.91 6.60 1.57
N GLY A 61 1.82 6.99 0.92
CA GLY A 61 1.83 7.76 -0.32
C GLY A 61 2.51 9.11 -0.19
N ILE A 62 2.30 9.82 0.92
CA ILE A 62 3.04 11.05 1.23
C ILE A 62 4.54 10.73 1.29
N ALA A 63 4.95 9.74 2.08
CA ALA A 63 6.35 9.36 2.21
C ALA A 63 6.97 8.99 0.85
N ALA A 64 6.30 8.15 0.07
CA ALA A 64 6.74 7.74 -1.25
C ALA A 64 6.87 8.93 -2.22
N ALA A 65 5.91 9.86 -2.22
CA ALA A 65 5.92 11.04 -3.08
C ALA A 65 7.09 12.00 -2.79
N PHE A 66 7.58 12.03 -1.55
CA PHE A 66 8.77 12.78 -1.16
C PHE A 66 10.07 12.01 -1.42
N ILE A 67 10.09 10.70 -1.22
CA ILE A 67 11.32 9.91 -1.31
C ILE A 67 11.59 9.44 -2.73
N VAL A 68 10.65 8.70 -3.32
CA VAL A 68 10.89 7.91 -4.54
C VAL A 68 11.32 8.77 -5.73
N PRO A 69 10.66 9.90 -6.08
CA PRO A 69 11.06 10.71 -7.24
C PRO A 69 12.47 11.33 -7.14
N ARG A 70 13.11 11.28 -5.97
CA ARG A 70 14.46 11.81 -5.73
C ARG A 70 15.54 10.73 -5.81
N LEU A 71 15.14 9.46 -5.95
CA LEU A 71 16.09 8.37 -6.13
C LEU A 71 16.70 8.39 -7.54
N PRO A 72 17.96 7.95 -7.70
CA PRO A 72 18.65 8.00 -8.98
C PRO A 72 18.12 6.96 -9.97
N GLY A 73 18.22 7.27 -11.27
CA GLY A 73 17.97 6.35 -12.37
C GLY A 73 16.55 5.76 -12.35
N ALA A 74 16.45 4.44 -12.59
CA ALA A 74 15.17 3.73 -12.65
C ALA A 74 14.37 3.79 -11.34
N LEU A 75 15.03 4.00 -10.19
CA LEU A 75 14.37 4.10 -8.89
C LEU A 75 13.59 5.41 -8.71
N GLY A 76 13.84 6.44 -9.52
CA GLY A 76 13.02 7.66 -9.53
C GLY A 76 11.62 7.46 -10.12
N GLY A 77 11.40 6.34 -10.82
CA GLY A 77 10.18 6.04 -11.57
C GLY A 77 9.39 4.86 -11.00
N PRO A 78 8.58 4.16 -11.82
CA PRO A 78 7.66 3.12 -11.36
C PRO A 78 8.34 2.02 -10.52
N LEU A 79 9.56 1.62 -10.88
CA LEU A 79 10.31 0.60 -10.13
C LEU A 79 10.52 1.01 -8.67
N GLY A 80 10.87 2.27 -8.40
CA GLY A 80 11.07 2.73 -7.02
C GLY A 80 9.80 2.70 -6.18
N TRP A 81 8.63 2.98 -6.78
CA TRP A 81 7.35 2.92 -6.07
C TRP A 81 6.94 1.48 -5.77
N VAL A 82 7.14 0.57 -6.74
CA VAL A 82 6.94 -0.87 -6.58
C VAL A 82 7.81 -1.41 -5.45
N LEU A 83 9.10 -1.07 -5.43
CA LEU A 83 10.03 -1.50 -4.38
C LEU A 83 9.72 -0.85 -3.04
N PHE A 84 9.33 0.42 -3.01
CA PHE A 84 8.96 1.11 -1.79
C PHE A 84 7.80 0.39 -1.09
N ALA A 85 6.71 0.11 -1.81
CA ALA A 85 5.59 -0.62 -1.24
C ALA A 85 5.96 -2.10 -0.95
N GLY A 86 6.46 -2.80 -1.97
CA GLY A 86 6.78 -4.24 -1.94
C GLY A 86 7.83 -4.64 -0.92
N VAL A 87 8.70 -3.70 -0.52
CA VAL A 87 9.77 -3.94 0.45
C VAL A 87 9.57 -3.09 1.69
N VAL A 88 9.66 -1.76 1.59
CA VAL A 88 9.69 -0.88 2.77
C VAL A 88 8.39 -0.97 3.56
N VAL A 89 7.25 -0.75 2.91
CA VAL A 89 5.95 -0.77 3.60
C VAL A 89 5.60 -2.18 4.08
N MET A 90 5.91 -3.21 3.27
CA MET A 90 5.72 -4.60 3.65
C MET A 90 6.53 -4.98 4.90
N LEU A 91 7.82 -4.60 4.97
CA LEU A 91 8.66 -4.88 6.13
C LEU A 91 8.13 -4.17 7.38
N VAL A 92 7.69 -2.92 7.26
CA VAL A 92 7.06 -2.22 8.39
C VAL A 92 5.77 -2.93 8.80
N ASN A 93 4.96 -3.40 7.85
CA ASN A 93 3.78 -4.19 8.18
C ASN A 93 4.15 -5.47 8.96
N TRP A 94 5.12 -6.25 8.46
CA TRP A 94 5.51 -7.52 9.07
C TRP A 94 6.22 -7.41 10.41
N PHE A 95 7.10 -6.43 10.58
CA PHE A 95 7.99 -6.33 11.73
C PHE A 95 7.54 -5.29 12.76
N VAL A 96 6.61 -4.40 12.40
CA VAL A 96 6.11 -3.35 13.31
C VAL A 96 4.60 -3.48 13.48
N VAL A 97 3.82 -3.41 12.40
CA VAL A 97 2.35 -3.36 12.50
C VAL A 97 1.77 -4.66 13.02
N LEU A 98 2.21 -5.83 12.51
CA LEU A 98 1.72 -7.12 12.98
C LEU A 98 2.04 -7.34 14.48
N PRO A 99 3.29 -7.14 14.97
CA PRO A 99 3.59 -7.24 16.39
C PRO A 99 2.80 -6.28 17.27
N ILE A 100 2.62 -5.01 16.86
CA ILE A 100 1.78 -4.05 17.60
C ILE A 100 0.34 -4.55 17.76
N LYS A 101 -0.17 -5.30 16.76
CA LYS A 101 -1.49 -5.93 16.81
C LYS A 101 -1.53 -7.26 17.56
N GLY A 102 -0.41 -7.68 18.18
CA GLY A 102 -0.28 -9.00 18.82
C GLY A 102 -0.27 -10.16 17.83
N LEU A 103 0.02 -9.90 16.55
CA LEU A 103 0.10 -10.91 15.50
C LEU A 103 1.55 -11.34 15.27
N PRO A 104 1.79 -12.58 14.79
CA PRO A 104 3.14 -13.05 14.53
C PRO A 104 3.86 -12.23 13.46
N VAL A 105 5.16 -12.01 13.66
CA VAL A 105 6.05 -11.42 12.65
C VAL A 105 5.94 -12.18 11.33
N GLY A 106 5.88 -11.46 10.21
CA GLY A 106 5.77 -12.07 8.88
C GLY A 106 4.46 -12.83 8.65
N GLY A 107 3.43 -12.64 9.49
CA GLY A 107 2.23 -13.47 9.47
C GLY A 107 2.49 -14.92 9.92
N GLY A 108 3.59 -15.15 10.64
CA GLY A 108 4.01 -16.47 11.10
C GLY A 108 4.74 -17.29 10.04
N TRP A 109 5.17 -16.64 8.94
CA TRP A 109 5.96 -17.26 7.87
C TRP A 109 5.30 -18.47 7.20
N ARG A 110 3.97 -18.58 7.31
CA ARG A 110 3.19 -19.69 6.77
C ARG A 110 2.98 -19.52 5.27
N MET A 111 3.47 -20.46 4.48
CA MET A 111 3.25 -20.47 3.04
C MET A 111 1.76 -20.52 2.69
N PRO A 112 1.32 -19.82 1.63
CA PRO A 112 2.14 -19.08 0.65
C PRO A 112 2.33 -17.57 0.98
N ALA A 113 1.92 -17.11 2.16
CA ALA A 113 1.87 -15.67 2.48
C ALA A 113 3.21 -14.93 2.33
N PRO A 114 4.37 -15.47 2.73
CA PRO A 114 5.66 -14.80 2.54
C PRO A 114 6.03 -14.50 1.09
N VAL A 115 5.42 -15.20 0.13
CA VAL A 115 5.63 -14.94 -1.31
C VAL A 115 4.54 -14.03 -1.86
N VAL A 116 3.28 -14.31 -1.51
CA VAL A 116 2.12 -13.61 -2.09
C VAL A 116 1.99 -12.18 -1.60
N VAL A 117 2.20 -11.92 -0.31
CA VAL A 117 2.06 -10.57 0.27
C VAL A 117 3.03 -9.56 -0.38
N PRO A 118 4.34 -9.85 -0.56
CA PRO A 118 5.23 -8.95 -1.30
C PRO A 118 4.73 -8.62 -2.71
N ILE A 119 4.18 -9.60 -3.43
CA ILE A 119 3.65 -9.41 -4.79
C ILE A 119 2.44 -8.46 -4.76
N VAL A 120 1.53 -8.65 -3.80
CA VAL A 120 0.38 -7.75 -3.62
C VAL A 120 0.83 -6.33 -3.28
N TYR A 121 1.83 -6.18 -2.41
CA TYR A 121 2.38 -4.86 -2.06
C TYR A 121 3.13 -4.22 -3.23
N ALA A 122 3.85 -5.00 -4.04
CA ALA A 122 4.47 -4.53 -5.28
C ALA A 122 3.42 -4.02 -6.28
N PHE A 123 2.32 -4.76 -6.45
CA PHE A 123 1.20 -4.35 -7.30
C PHE A 123 0.52 -3.07 -6.78
N TRP A 124 0.38 -2.96 -5.46
CA TRP A 124 -0.08 -1.72 -4.82
C TRP A 124 0.87 -0.54 -5.07
N GLY A 125 2.19 -0.74 -4.97
CA GLY A 125 3.19 0.28 -5.30
C GLY A 125 3.14 0.76 -6.75
N PHE A 126 2.86 -0.14 -7.69
CA PHE A 126 2.59 0.24 -9.08
C PHE A 126 1.36 1.16 -9.19
N GLY A 127 0.26 0.83 -8.49
CA GLY A 127 -0.94 1.66 -8.43
C GLY A 127 -0.68 3.05 -7.84
N MET A 128 0.17 3.13 -6.81
CA MET A 128 0.58 4.42 -6.21
C MET A 128 1.25 5.32 -7.25
N TRP A 129 2.20 4.76 -8.02
CA TRP A 129 2.87 5.49 -9.09
C TRP A 129 1.89 5.93 -10.19
N LEU A 130 0.98 5.05 -10.60
CA LEU A 130 0.01 5.34 -11.65
C LEU A 130 -0.88 6.53 -11.26
N PHE A 131 -1.48 6.48 -10.06
CA PHE A 131 -2.34 7.56 -9.58
C PHE A 131 -1.55 8.84 -9.30
N ALA A 132 -0.36 8.76 -8.70
CA ALA A 132 0.47 9.94 -8.46
C ALA A 132 0.87 10.63 -9.78
N SER A 133 1.20 9.83 -10.80
CA SER A 133 1.53 10.33 -12.14
C SER A 133 0.32 10.97 -12.82
N ALA A 134 -0.85 10.34 -12.73
CA ALA A 134 -2.09 10.88 -13.27
C ALA A 134 -2.46 12.20 -12.60
N LEU A 135 -2.40 12.27 -11.26
CA LEU A 135 -2.79 13.46 -10.51
C LEU A 135 -1.87 14.65 -10.76
N ARG A 136 -0.55 14.42 -10.89
CA ARG A 136 0.41 15.47 -11.26
C ARG A 136 0.10 16.07 -12.63
N ARG A 137 -0.21 15.20 -13.60
CA ARG A 137 -0.56 15.61 -14.98
C ARG A 137 -1.87 16.40 -15.02
N THR A 138 -2.92 15.93 -14.35
CA THR A 138 -4.23 16.59 -14.38
C THR A 138 -4.23 17.93 -13.65
N LEU A 139 -3.52 18.02 -12.52
CA LEU A 139 -3.45 19.25 -11.72
C LEU A 139 -2.39 20.25 -12.21
N LYS A 140 -1.62 19.90 -13.26
CA LYS A 140 -0.48 20.68 -13.76
C LYS A 140 0.51 21.04 -12.65
N TRP A 141 0.70 20.13 -11.70
CA TRP A 141 1.61 20.30 -10.57
C TRP A 141 2.92 19.60 -10.91
N ASN A 142 3.85 20.38 -11.45
CA ASN A 142 5.24 19.98 -11.69
C ASN A 142 6.05 20.07 -10.39
#